data_AF-A0A836AJ65-F1
#
_entry.id   AF-A0A836AJ65-F1
#
_cell.length_a   1.000
_cell.length_b   1.000
_cell.length_c   1.000
_cell.angle_alpha   90.00
_cell.angle_beta   90.00
_cell.angle_gamma   90.00
#
_symmetry.space_group_name_H-M   'P 1'
#
loop_
_entity.id
_entity.type
_entity.pdbx_description
1 polymer ?
#
loop_
_entity_poly.entity_id
_entity_poly.type
_entity_poly.pdbx_seq_one_letter_code
_entity_poly.pdbx_strand_id
1 'polypeptide(L)'
;MALDREADGSPYTWWVGKANEKHYYWGGSGPGIQKCACGIERNCTDPKYYCNCDADYKQWRKDAGFLSYKDHLPVSQVVVGDTDRQGSEAKLSVGPLRCQGDRDYWNAASFPNPSSYLHFSTFQGETSADISFYFKTLIPRGVFLENLGNTDFIKLELKSATEVSFSFDVGNGPVEMVVRSPTPLNDDQWHRVTAERNVKQASLQVDRLPQQVRKAPTEGHTRLELYSQLFVGGAGGQQGFLGCIRSLRMNGVTLDLEERAKVTSGFKSGCSGHCTSYGANCENGGKCIEKYHGYSCDCSNTAYDGTFCNKGVYSHMTHPPERATTVICLRIKSKLRRTEVTGLQRLRVKQEGQQIQCRRRLQSYERTSPSLWSSSASCSPYECPDID
;
A
#
# COMPACT_ATOMS: atom_id res chain seq x y z
N MET A 1 -24.66 -7.51 25.64
CA MET A 1 -23.64 -6.45 25.75
C MET A 1 -23.40 -5.67 24.46
N ALA A 2 -23.51 -6.25 23.26
CA ALA A 2 -23.24 -5.53 22.01
C ALA A 2 -24.38 -4.57 21.60
N LEU A 3 -25.62 -4.87 21.99
CA LEU A 3 -26.80 -4.03 21.72
C LEU A 3 -27.63 -3.72 22.97
N ASP A 4 -27.18 -4.17 24.13
CA ASP A 4 -27.83 -3.88 25.40
C ASP A 4 -27.66 -2.39 25.73
N ARG A 5 -28.69 -1.74 26.26
CA ARG A 5 -28.79 -0.27 26.23
C ARG A 5 -28.75 0.36 27.62
N GLU A 6 -28.02 1.46 27.72
CA GLU A 6 -28.14 2.43 28.80
C GLU A 6 -29.55 3.04 28.85
N ALA A 7 -29.87 3.74 29.94
CA ALA A 7 -31.17 4.39 30.13
C ALA A 7 -31.50 5.44 29.05
N ASP A 8 -30.49 5.95 28.34
CA ASP A 8 -30.60 6.89 27.22
C ASP A 8 -30.80 6.18 25.85
N GLY A 9 -30.76 4.84 25.84
CA GLY A 9 -30.92 4.02 24.64
C GLY A 9 -29.62 3.74 23.87
N SER A 10 -28.46 4.17 24.36
CA SER A 10 -27.14 3.94 23.77
C SER A 10 -26.60 2.54 24.10
N PRO A 11 -25.97 1.80 23.17
CA PRO A 11 -25.38 0.50 23.48
C PRO A 11 -24.21 0.60 24.47
N TYR A 12 -24.12 -0.33 25.42
CA TYR A 12 -23.04 -0.39 26.43
C TYR A 12 -21.64 -0.67 25.86
N THR A 13 -21.54 -1.18 24.63
CA THR A 13 -20.25 -1.54 24.02
C THR A 13 -20.04 -0.77 22.72
N TRP A 14 -18.89 -0.09 22.61
CA TRP A 14 -18.53 0.72 21.44
C TRP A 14 -17.01 0.73 21.22
N TRP A 15 -16.59 1.22 20.06
CA TRP A 15 -15.17 1.44 19.76
C TRP A 15 -14.96 2.84 19.17
N VAL A 16 -13.71 3.31 19.22
CA VAL A 16 -13.32 4.65 18.77
C VAL A 16 -12.47 4.56 17.52
N GLY A 17 -12.84 5.37 16.53
CA GLY A 17 -12.19 5.42 15.23
C GLY A 17 -11.07 6.45 15.12
N LYS A 18 -10.61 6.65 13.87
CA LYS A 18 -9.49 7.57 13.54
C LYS A 18 -9.78 9.04 13.81
N ALA A 19 -11.05 9.46 13.77
CA ALA A 19 -11.49 10.83 14.04
C ALA A 19 -11.96 11.02 15.49
N ASN A 20 -11.61 10.08 16.37
CA ASN A 20 -11.97 10.07 17.79
C ASN A 20 -13.49 10.02 18.04
N GLU A 21 -14.22 9.41 17.11
CA GLU A 21 -15.66 9.27 17.12
C GLU A 21 -16.08 7.87 17.60
N LYS A 22 -17.23 7.78 18.29
CA LYS A 22 -17.77 6.52 18.83
C LYS A 22 -18.55 5.75 17.74
N HIS A 23 -18.27 4.46 17.63
CA HIS A 23 -18.93 3.53 16.73
C HIS A 23 -19.53 2.35 17.48
N TYR A 24 -20.76 2.01 17.13
CA TYR A 24 -21.56 0.97 17.81
C TYR A 24 -21.79 -0.29 16.97
N TYR A 25 -21.32 -0.31 15.72
CA TYR A 25 -21.40 -1.49 14.86
C TYR A 25 -20.15 -2.36 15.04
N TRP A 26 -20.31 -3.68 14.90
CA TRP A 26 -19.26 -4.66 15.14
C TRP A 26 -18.90 -5.44 13.88
N GLY A 27 -17.84 -6.26 13.97
CA GLY A 27 -17.33 -7.04 12.85
C GLY A 27 -18.43 -7.79 12.07
N GLY A 28 -18.41 -7.64 10.74
CA GLY A 28 -19.43 -8.19 9.84
C GLY A 28 -20.70 -7.34 9.68
N SER A 29 -20.82 -6.23 10.42
CA SER A 29 -21.90 -5.25 10.34
C SER A 29 -21.41 -3.88 9.85
N GLY A 30 -22.34 -3.00 9.48
CA GLY A 30 -22.07 -1.66 8.96
C GLY A 30 -22.59 -0.53 9.87
N PRO A 31 -22.17 0.72 9.65
CA PRO A 31 -22.68 1.87 10.41
C PRO A 31 -24.21 1.95 10.38
N GLY A 32 -24.82 2.24 11.53
CA GLY A 32 -26.28 2.30 11.69
C GLY A 32 -26.99 0.94 11.77
N ILE A 33 -26.29 -0.17 11.50
CA ILE A 33 -26.86 -1.51 11.59
C ILE A 33 -26.66 -2.04 13.01
N GLN A 34 -27.75 -2.10 13.77
CA GLN A 34 -27.80 -2.57 15.16
C GLN A 34 -27.87 -4.11 15.23
N LYS A 35 -26.97 -4.80 14.53
CA LYS A 35 -26.85 -6.26 14.51
C LYS A 35 -25.39 -6.67 14.40
N CYS A 36 -25.03 -7.82 14.96
CA CYS A 36 -23.73 -8.45 14.72
C CYS A 36 -23.78 -9.31 13.44
N ALA A 37 -22.63 -9.82 12.99
CA ALA A 37 -22.55 -10.71 11.82
C ALA A 37 -23.60 -11.82 11.85
N CYS A 38 -23.74 -12.52 12.98
CA CYS A 38 -24.71 -13.61 13.11
C CYS A 38 -26.16 -13.16 12.95
N GLY A 39 -26.48 -11.93 13.37
CA GLY A 39 -27.81 -11.36 13.28
C GLY A 39 -28.17 -10.92 11.86
N ILE A 40 -27.16 -10.58 11.06
CA ILE A 40 -27.31 -10.31 9.62
C ILE A 40 -27.48 -11.62 8.87
N GLU A 41 -26.66 -12.62 9.17
CA GLU A 41 -26.68 -13.95 8.55
C GLU A 41 -27.84 -14.85 9.04
N ARG A 42 -28.57 -14.41 10.08
CA ARG A 42 -29.66 -15.14 10.74
C ARG A 42 -29.24 -16.51 11.29
N ASN A 43 -28.02 -16.60 11.80
CA ASN A 43 -27.42 -17.83 12.35
C ASN A 43 -26.91 -17.65 13.79
N CYS A 44 -27.39 -16.65 14.53
CA CYS A 44 -27.08 -16.52 15.96
C CYS A 44 -27.56 -17.77 16.72
N THR A 45 -26.84 -18.12 17.79
CA THR A 45 -27.12 -19.31 18.60
C THR A 45 -28.51 -19.28 19.21
N ASP A 46 -28.99 -18.08 19.55
CA ASP A 46 -30.36 -17.83 19.97
C ASP A 46 -31.03 -16.91 18.95
N PRO A 47 -32.09 -17.37 18.26
CA PRO A 47 -32.75 -16.60 17.22
C PRO A 47 -33.50 -15.37 17.74
N LYS A 48 -33.68 -15.23 19.07
CA LYS A 48 -34.31 -14.04 19.69
C LYS A 48 -33.39 -12.83 19.73
N TYR A 49 -32.08 -13.02 19.60
CA TYR A 49 -31.08 -11.96 19.75
C TYR A 49 -30.34 -11.68 18.44
N TYR A 50 -29.91 -10.44 18.26
CA TYR A 50 -29.17 -10.01 17.06
C TYR A 50 -27.64 -10.10 17.20
N CYS A 51 -27.16 -10.46 18.40
CA CYS A 51 -25.76 -10.77 18.72
C CYS A 51 -25.73 -11.89 19.75
N ASN A 52 -24.73 -12.78 19.68
CA ASN A 52 -24.61 -13.90 20.60
C ASN A 52 -24.33 -13.44 22.04
N CYS A 53 -23.62 -12.34 22.21
CA CYS A 53 -23.28 -11.76 23.52
C CYS A 53 -24.43 -10.94 24.15
N ASP A 54 -25.61 -10.86 23.52
CA ASP A 54 -26.80 -10.23 24.10
C ASP A 54 -27.70 -11.23 24.84
N ALA A 55 -27.48 -12.53 24.65
CA ALA A 55 -28.31 -13.57 25.26
C ALA A 55 -28.01 -13.83 26.76
N ASP A 56 -27.02 -13.13 27.36
CA ASP A 56 -26.62 -13.21 28.78
C ASP A 56 -26.50 -14.65 29.34
N TYR A 57 -26.00 -15.58 28.52
CA TYR A 57 -25.86 -16.97 28.90
C TYR A 57 -24.61 -17.24 29.74
N LYS A 58 -24.68 -18.29 30.57
CA LYS A 58 -23.55 -18.74 31.40
C LYS A 58 -22.39 -19.33 30.59
N GLN A 59 -22.72 -19.88 29.42
CA GLN A 59 -21.72 -20.40 28.49
C GLN A 59 -21.09 -19.24 27.73
N TRP A 60 -19.80 -19.35 27.43
CA TRP A 60 -19.15 -18.39 26.56
C TRP A 60 -19.88 -18.31 25.22
N ARG A 61 -20.26 -17.08 24.86
CA ARG A 61 -20.78 -16.71 23.55
C ARG A 61 -19.79 -15.79 22.87
N LYS A 62 -19.80 -15.79 21.54
CA LYS A 62 -18.81 -15.09 20.73
C LYS A 62 -19.50 -14.36 19.58
N ASP A 63 -19.16 -13.09 19.43
CA ASP A 63 -19.41 -12.32 18.22
C ASP A 63 -18.07 -11.99 17.58
N ALA A 64 -17.96 -12.26 16.27
CA ALA A 64 -16.73 -12.02 15.53
C ALA A 64 -16.99 -11.54 14.10
N GLY A 65 -16.05 -10.77 13.57
CA GLY A 65 -16.05 -10.39 12.17
C GLY A 65 -15.04 -9.29 11.85
N PHE A 66 -15.11 -8.79 10.62
CA PHE A 66 -14.22 -7.73 10.13
C PHE A 66 -14.90 -6.37 10.20
N LEU A 67 -14.19 -5.37 10.74
CA LEU A 67 -14.51 -3.98 10.46
C LEU A 67 -13.93 -3.60 9.10
N SER A 68 -14.76 -3.07 8.22
CA SER A 68 -14.38 -2.77 6.83
C SER A 68 -14.73 -1.34 6.38
N TYR A 69 -15.32 -0.53 7.27
CA TYR A 69 -15.63 0.86 6.96
C TYR A 69 -14.39 1.73 7.13
N LYS A 70 -13.76 2.05 6.00
CA LYS A 70 -12.43 2.67 5.92
C LYS A 70 -12.35 4.04 6.60
N ASP A 71 -13.45 4.78 6.58
CA ASP A 71 -13.46 6.14 7.13
C ASP A 71 -13.40 6.15 8.65
N HIS A 72 -13.73 5.03 9.29
CA HIS A 72 -13.75 4.89 10.74
C HIS A 72 -12.48 4.23 11.29
N LEU A 73 -11.75 3.46 10.46
CA LEU A 73 -10.54 2.74 10.85
C LEU A 73 -9.28 3.63 10.84
N PRO A 74 -8.24 3.31 11.63
CA PRO A 74 -8.11 2.17 12.55
C PRO A 74 -8.91 2.32 13.85
N VAL A 75 -9.18 1.19 14.50
CA VAL A 75 -9.66 1.17 15.88
C VAL A 75 -8.53 1.66 16.80
N SER A 76 -8.79 2.74 17.55
CA SER A 76 -7.85 3.32 18.51
C SER A 76 -8.15 2.88 19.94
N GLN A 77 -9.42 2.64 20.25
CA GLN A 77 -9.89 2.20 21.57
C GLN A 77 -11.14 1.35 21.43
N VAL A 78 -11.33 0.43 22.37
CA VAL A 78 -12.58 -0.30 22.54
C VAL A 78 -13.04 -0.21 23.99
N VAL A 79 -14.34 -0.02 24.18
CA VAL A 79 -14.98 0.05 25.49
C VAL A 79 -16.07 -1.00 25.55
N VAL A 80 -16.02 -1.83 26.61
CA VAL A 80 -17.06 -2.81 26.93
C VAL A 80 -17.70 -2.38 28.24
N GLY A 81 -18.97 -2.04 28.21
CA GLY A 81 -19.77 -1.68 29.38
C GLY A 81 -20.57 -2.85 29.96
N ASP A 82 -21.40 -2.55 30.97
CA ASP A 82 -22.20 -3.52 31.73
C ASP A 82 -21.36 -4.66 32.39
N THR A 83 -20.10 -4.38 32.69
CA THR A 83 -19.19 -5.30 33.40
C THR A 83 -19.32 -5.22 34.91
N ASP A 84 -19.95 -4.17 35.44
CA ASP A 84 -20.11 -3.94 36.88
C ASP A 84 -21.20 -4.81 37.51
N ARG A 85 -22.01 -5.47 36.68
CA ARG A 85 -22.97 -6.47 37.14
C ARG A 85 -22.22 -7.70 37.67
N GLN A 86 -22.55 -8.11 38.90
CA GLN A 86 -21.88 -9.24 39.55
C GLN A 86 -21.90 -10.50 38.68
N GLY A 87 -20.71 -10.99 38.33
CA GLY A 87 -20.52 -12.21 37.55
C GLY A 87 -20.48 -12.02 36.03
N SER A 88 -20.54 -10.80 35.51
CA SER A 88 -20.36 -10.53 34.08
C SER A 88 -18.88 -10.56 33.69
N GLU A 89 -18.53 -11.31 32.64
CA GLU A 89 -17.16 -11.35 32.11
C GLU A 89 -17.17 -11.09 30.60
N ALA A 90 -16.21 -10.29 30.13
CA ALA A 90 -15.99 -10.02 28.71
C ALA A 90 -14.50 -10.15 28.34
N LYS A 91 -14.23 -10.74 27.17
CA LYS A 91 -12.89 -10.82 26.59
C LYS A 91 -12.92 -10.26 25.17
N LEU A 92 -12.03 -9.32 24.89
CA LEU A 92 -11.91 -8.68 23.59
C LEU A 92 -10.54 -8.96 22.95
N SER A 93 -10.54 -9.19 21.64
CA SER A 93 -9.33 -9.05 20.81
C SER A 93 -9.62 -8.21 19.57
N VAL A 94 -8.69 -7.32 19.23
CA VAL A 94 -8.68 -6.56 17.98
C VAL A 94 -7.39 -6.91 17.25
N GLY A 95 -7.50 -7.52 16.07
CA GLY A 95 -6.34 -7.84 15.25
C GLY A 95 -5.73 -6.64 14.52
N PRO A 96 -4.63 -6.84 13.79
CA PRO A 96 -3.94 -5.78 13.08
C PRO A 96 -4.80 -5.17 11.97
N LEU A 97 -4.56 -3.88 11.69
CA LEU A 97 -5.12 -3.24 10.50
C LEU A 97 -4.47 -3.85 9.25
N ARG A 98 -5.26 -4.47 8.38
CA ARG A 98 -4.84 -4.96 7.08
C ARG A 98 -5.24 -3.95 6.02
N CYS A 99 -4.24 -3.34 5.39
CA CYS A 99 -4.43 -2.54 4.19
C CYS A 99 -4.13 -3.42 2.98
N GLN A 100 -5.16 -3.79 2.22
CA GLN A 100 -4.98 -4.44 0.94
C GLN A 100 -5.17 -3.41 -0.17
N GLY A 101 -4.11 -3.21 -0.95
CA GLY A 101 -4.17 -2.42 -2.16
C GLY A 101 -5.21 -2.94 -3.15
N ASP A 102 -5.74 -2.07 -4.02
CA ASP A 102 -6.48 -2.52 -5.19
C ASP A 102 -5.53 -3.38 -6.05
N ARG A 103 -5.83 -4.67 -6.22
CA ARG A 103 -4.97 -5.60 -6.98
C ARG A 103 -4.61 -5.01 -8.33
N ASP A 104 -5.53 -4.28 -8.96
CA ASP A 104 -5.30 -3.68 -10.26
C ASP A 104 -4.26 -2.57 -10.25
N TYR A 105 -4.22 -1.72 -9.20
CA TYR A 105 -3.25 -0.63 -9.15
C TYR A 105 -1.86 -1.09 -8.71
N TRP A 106 -1.79 -2.04 -7.77
CA TRP A 106 -0.52 -2.53 -7.24
C TRP A 106 0.12 -3.60 -8.10
N ASN A 107 -0.66 -4.23 -9.00
CA ASN A 107 -0.19 -5.13 -10.04
C ASN A 107 0.94 -4.49 -10.85
N ALA A 108 2.17 -4.85 -10.51
CA ALA A 108 3.38 -4.26 -11.05
C ALA A 108 4.45 -5.32 -11.34
N ALA A 109 5.34 -5.02 -12.28
CA ALA A 109 6.55 -5.79 -12.53
C ALA A 109 7.75 -4.87 -12.69
N SER A 110 8.91 -5.36 -12.28
CA SER A 110 10.20 -4.71 -12.50
C SER A 110 10.90 -5.33 -13.72
N PHE A 111 11.47 -4.49 -14.57
CA PHE A 111 12.19 -4.83 -15.80
C PHE A 111 13.69 -4.55 -15.59
N PRO A 112 14.50 -5.58 -15.26
CA PRO A 112 15.86 -5.42 -14.77
C PRO A 112 16.93 -5.62 -15.84
N ASN A 113 16.57 -5.83 -17.11
CA ASN A 113 17.51 -5.76 -18.22
C ASN A 113 16.83 -5.15 -19.47
N PRO A 114 17.51 -4.30 -20.28
CA PRO A 114 16.92 -3.76 -21.51
C PRO A 114 16.59 -4.81 -22.58
N SER A 115 17.08 -6.06 -22.46
CA SER A 115 16.69 -7.17 -23.32
C SER A 115 15.58 -8.04 -22.72
N SER A 116 15.11 -7.73 -21.50
CA SER A 116 14.05 -8.47 -20.83
C SER A 116 12.67 -7.97 -21.25
N TYR A 117 11.74 -8.88 -21.49
CA TYR A 117 10.33 -8.55 -21.76
C TYR A 117 9.40 -9.59 -21.12
N LEU A 118 8.18 -9.18 -20.81
CA LEU A 118 7.07 -10.08 -20.52
C LEU A 118 6.21 -10.21 -21.78
N HIS A 119 5.77 -11.43 -22.09
CA HIS A 119 4.85 -11.66 -23.21
C HIS A 119 3.43 -11.97 -22.70
N PHE A 120 2.44 -11.46 -23.42
CA PHE A 120 1.02 -11.72 -23.22
C PHE A 120 0.39 -12.19 -24.53
N SER A 121 -0.85 -12.69 -24.43
CA SER A 121 -1.64 -13.03 -25.62
C SER A 121 -1.76 -11.82 -26.56
N THR A 122 -1.83 -12.10 -27.86
CA THR A 122 -2.00 -11.09 -28.90
C THR A 122 -3.19 -10.18 -28.58
N PHE A 123 -2.95 -8.87 -28.68
CA PHE A 123 -3.97 -7.88 -28.40
C PHE A 123 -5.11 -7.93 -29.42
N GLN A 124 -6.34 -8.11 -28.93
CA GLN A 124 -7.56 -8.17 -29.73
C GLN A 124 -8.24 -6.79 -29.74
N GLY A 125 -7.72 -5.86 -30.56
CA GLY A 125 -8.18 -4.47 -30.61
C GLY A 125 -8.38 -3.94 -32.02
N GLU A 126 -9.08 -4.70 -32.85
CA GLU A 126 -9.27 -4.44 -34.28
C GLU A 126 -9.67 -2.98 -34.60
N THR A 127 -10.78 -2.49 -34.04
CA THR A 127 -11.28 -1.13 -34.33
C THR A 127 -10.96 -0.12 -33.23
N SER A 128 -10.51 -0.58 -32.07
CA SER A 128 -10.20 0.28 -30.93
C SER A 128 -9.13 -0.30 -30.01
N ALA A 129 -8.25 0.58 -29.54
CA ALA A 129 -7.26 0.31 -28.52
C ALA A 129 -7.35 1.37 -27.42
N ASP A 130 -7.72 0.96 -26.21
CA ASP A 130 -7.62 1.76 -24.98
C ASP A 130 -6.51 1.17 -24.13
N ILE A 131 -5.41 1.89 -23.95
CA ILE A 131 -4.23 1.42 -23.22
C ILE A 131 -3.92 2.41 -22.11
N SER A 132 -3.81 1.91 -20.88
CA SER A 132 -3.37 2.72 -19.75
C SER A 132 -2.43 1.95 -18.84
N PHE A 133 -1.42 2.62 -18.33
CA PHE A 133 -0.48 2.08 -17.36
C PHE A 133 0.23 3.20 -16.62
N TYR A 134 0.99 2.83 -15.59
CA TYR A 134 1.98 3.72 -15.00
C TYR A 134 3.38 3.14 -15.21
N PHE A 135 4.36 4.03 -15.39
CA PHE A 135 5.77 3.66 -15.43
C PHE A 135 6.58 4.46 -14.41
N LYS A 136 7.73 3.91 -14.02
CA LYS A 136 8.74 4.54 -13.16
C LYS A 136 10.12 4.13 -13.64
N THR A 137 11.00 5.09 -13.91
CA THR A 137 12.34 4.81 -14.44
C THR A 137 13.34 5.91 -14.10
N LEU A 138 14.63 5.58 -14.19
CA LEU A 138 15.75 6.51 -14.20
C LEU A 138 16.37 6.67 -15.60
N ILE A 139 15.92 5.88 -16.57
CA ILE A 139 16.52 5.78 -17.90
C ILE A 139 15.71 6.62 -18.88
N PRO A 140 16.38 7.41 -19.75
CA PRO A 140 15.70 8.37 -20.60
C PRO A 140 15.02 7.73 -21.82
N ARG A 141 15.21 6.43 -22.09
CA ARG A 141 14.65 5.76 -23.28
C ARG A 141 14.26 4.32 -22.99
N GLY A 142 13.27 3.82 -23.72
CA GLY A 142 12.92 2.39 -23.72
C GLY A 142 11.49 2.14 -24.20
N VAL A 143 11.28 0.97 -24.81
CA VAL A 143 9.95 0.56 -25.31
C VAL A 143 9.12 -0.06 -24.19
N PHE A 144 7.97 0.55 -23.90
CA PHE A 144 7.04 0.08 -22.85
C PHE A 144 6.28 -1.15 -23.29
N LEU A 145 5.76 -1.14 -24.52
CA LEU A 145 5.06 -2.28 -25.12
C LEU A 145 5.06 -2.19 -26.64
N GLU A 146 4.98 -3.36 -27.27
CA GLU A 146 4.91 -3.54 -28.70
C GLU A 146 4.07 -4.77 -29.05
N ASN A 147 3.19 -4.65 -30.03
CA ASN A 147 2.56 -5.80 -30.69
C ASN A 147 2.67 -5.59 -32.20
N LEU A 148 3.14 -6.61 -32.91
CA LEU A 148 3.38 -6.59 -34.35
C LEU A 148 2.33 -7.41 -35.11
N GLY A 149 1.95 -6.89 -36.26
CA GLY A 149 1.28 -7.52 -37.38
C GLY A 149 2.23 -7.57 -38.59
N ASN A 150 1.69 -7.70 -39.81
CA ASN A 150 2.50 -7.88 -41.02
C ASN A 150 3.13 -6.53 -41.40
N THR A 151 2.26 -5.56 -41.63
CA THR A 151 2.54 -4.13 -41.77
C THR A 151 2.11 -3.38 -40.52
N ASP A 152 1.06 -3.87 -39.88
CA ASP A 152 0.39 -3.25 -38.76
C ASP A 152 1.23 -3.37 -37.49
N PHE A 153 1.18 -2.37 -36.64
CA PHE A 153 1.77 -2.46 -35.32
C PHE A 153 1.14 -1.47 -34.37
N ILE A 154 1.37 -1.70 -33.08
CA ILE A 154 1.09 -0.73 -32.03
C ILE A 154 2.26 -0.70 -31.04
N LYS A 155 2.75 0.49 -30.73
CA LYS A 155 3.95 0.68 -29.90
C LYS A 155 3.85 1.93 -29.04
N LEU A 156 4.21 1.79 -27.76
CA LEU A 156 4.37 2.89 -26.80
C LEU A 156 5.81 2.88 -26.27
N GLU A 157 6.47 4.03 -26.28
CA GLU A 157 7.86 4.14 -25.84
C GLU A 157 8.18 5.49 -25.20
N LEU A 158 9.20 5.49 -24.35
CA LEU A 158 9.90 6.69 -23.90
C LEU A 158 11.02 6.97 -24.91
N LYS A 159 10.88 8.02 -25.73
CA LYS A 159 11.89 8.38 -26.76
C LYS A 159 13.04 9.18 -26.20
N SER A 160 12.76 9.99 -25.19
CA SER A 160 13.75 10.77 -24.44
C SER A 160 13.23 11.00 -23.03
N ALA A 161 14.08 11.59 -22.17
CA ALA A 161 13.72 11.92 -20.80
C ALA A 161 12.41 12.72 -20.69
N THR A 162 11.98 13.43 -21.74
CA THR A 162 10.79 14.29 -21.73
C THR A 162 9.73 13.91 -22.76
N GLU A 163 9.95 12.87 -23.57
CA GLU A 163 9.07 12.55 -24.70
C GLU A 163 8.54 11.12 -24.64
N VAL A 164 7.23 10.98 -24.52
CA VAL A 164 6.50 9.71 -24.67
C VAL A 164 5.85 9.70 -26.04
N SER A 165 6.03 8.60 -26.77
CA SER A 165 5.48 8.40 -28.11
C SER A 165 4.50 7.24 -28.14
N PHE A 166 3.39 7.45 -28.86
CA PHE A 166 2.45 6.43 -29.27
C PHE A 166 2.48 6.34 -30.79
N SER A 167 2.85 5.16 -31.30
CA SER A 167 2.93 4.90 -32.73
C SER A 167 2.15 3.66 -33.12
N PHE A 168 1.54 3.70 -34.30
CA PHE A 168 0.78 2.57 -34.84
C PHE A 168 0.73 2.65 -36.37
N ASP A 169 0.55 1.49 -37.00
CA ASP A 169 0.22 1.37 -38.41
C ASP A 169 -0.98 0.42 -38.53
N VAL A 170 -1.90 0.78 -39.43
CA VAL A 170 -3.13 0.02 -39.74
C VAL A 170 -3.24 -0.24 -41.24
N GLY A 171 -2.14 -0.13 -41.99
CA GLY A 171 -2.08 -0.35 -43.43
C GLY A 171 -2.04 0.93 -44.28
N ASN A 172 -2.15 2.12 -43.68
CA ASN A 172 -2.01 3.41 -44.39
C ASN A 172 -0.64 4.07 -44.14
N GLY A 173 0.29 3.34 -43.53
CA GLY A 173 1.59 3.85 -43.11
C GLY A 173 1.61 4.29 -41.64
N PRO A 174 2.82 4.44 -41.06
CA PRO A 174 2.99 4.65 -39.63
C PRO A 174 2.54 6.05 -39.22
N VAL A 175 1.75 6.10 -38.16
CA VAL A 175 1.33 7.31 -37.46
C VAL A 175 2.05 7.38 -36.13
N GLU A 176 2.66 8.53 -35.83
CA GLU A 176 3.29 8.81 -34.53
C GLU A 176 2.63 10.04 -33.87
N MET A 177 2.38 9.94 -32.56
CA MET A 177 1.96 11.04 -31.69
C MET A 177 2.91 11.12 -30.51
N VAL A 178 3.35 12.33 -30.16
CA VAL A 178 4.33 12.57 -29.09
C VAL A 178 3.77 13.57 -28.10
N VAL A 179 3.80 13.23 -26.80
CA VAL A 179 3.59 14.17 -25.71
C VAL A 179 4.95 14.60 -25.18
N ARG A 180 5.17 15.90 -25.10
CA ARG A 180 6.39 16.51 -24.53
C ARG A 180 6.10 17.02 -23.13
N SER A 181 6.81 16.49 -22.14
CA SER A 181 6.78 16.96 -20.76
C SER A 181 7.74 18.14 -20.57
N PRO A 182 7.35 19.18 -19.82
CA PRO A 182 8.25 20.27 -19.46
C PRO A 182 9.35 19.83 -18.48
N THR A 183 9.15 18.73 -17.76
CA THR A 183 10.12 18.14 -16.82
C THR A 183 10.50 16.73 -17.23
N PRO A 184 11.71 16.25 -16.91
CA PRO A 184 12.09 14.86 -17.12
C PRO A 184 11.13 13.88 -16.44
N LEU A 185 10.78 12.81 -17.14
CA LEU A 185 9.91 11.69 -16.72
C LEU A 185 10.71 10.48 -16.22
N ASN A 186 12.04 10.58 -16.22
CA ASN A 186 12.96 9.58 -15.69
C ASN A 186 13.48 10.00 -14.30
N ASP A 187 12.58 10.48 -13.45
CA ASP A 187 12.83 11.07 -12.13
C ASP A 187 12.60 10.07 -10.97
N ASP A 188 12.48 8.78 -11.29
CA ASP A 188 12.08 7.71 -10.38
C ASP A 188 10.71 7.91 -9.68
N GLN A 189 9.82 8.70 -10.28
CA GLN A 189 8.42 8.81 -9.86
C GLN A 189 7.49 8.06 -10.80
N TRP A 190 6.27 7.80 -10.32
CA TRP A 190 5.23 7.15 -11.12
C TRP A 190 4.55 8.15 -12.05
N HIS A 191 4.69 7.93 -13.36
CA HIS A 191 3.98 8.67 -14.39
C HIS A 191 2.89 7.80 -15.01
N ARG A 192 1.74 8.39 -15.33
CA ARG A 192 0.61 7.72 -16.00
C ARG A 192 0.66 7.96 -17.50
N VAL A 193 0.50 6.91 -18.29
CA VAL A 193 0.30 7.00 -19.73
C VAL A 193 -1.11 6.50 -20.06
N THR A 194 -1.80 7.23 -20.92
CA THR A 194 -3.10 6.83 -21.48
C THR A 194 -3.06 7.07 -22.98
N ALA A 195 -3.24 6.02 -23.75
CA ALA A 195 -3.24 6.04 -25.20
C ALA A 195 -4.54 5.41 -25.69
N GLU A 196 -5.25 6.13 -26.54
CA GLU A 196 -6.49 5.65 -27.13
C GLU A 196 -6.38 5.73 -28.65
N ARG A 197 -6.87 4.72 -29.35
CA ARG A 197 -7.08 4.76 -30.80
C ARG A 197 -8.45 4.18 -31.08
N ASN A 198 -9.26 4.89 -31.85
CA ASN A 198 -10.54 4.40 -32.34
C ASN A 198 -10.74 4.84 -33.81
N VAL A 199 -11.90 4.52 -34.38
CA VAL A 199 -12.20 4.84 -35.79
C VAL A 199 -12.30 6.34 -36.10
N LYS A 200 -12.43 7.19 -35.09
CA LYS A 200 -12.57 8.66 -35.25
C LYS A 200 -11.25 9.39 -35.02
N GLN A 201 -10.47 8.95 -34.04
CA GLN A 201 -9.25 9.62 -33.63
C GLN A 201 -8.31 8.69 -32.86
N ALA A 202 -7.06 9.10 -32.77
CA ALA A 202 -6.11 8.61 -31.81
C ALA A 202 -5.74 9.72 -30.82
N SER A 203 -5.40 9.35 -29.59
CA SER A 203 -4.97 10.28 -28.56
C SER A 203 -3.90 9.70 -27.65
N LEU A 204 -3.09 10.59 -27.09
CA LEU A 204 -2.05 10.27 -26.11
C LEU A 204 -2.07 11.33 -25.01
N GLN A 205 -2.03 10.87 -23.76
CA GLN A 205 -1.89 11.72 -22.58
C GLN A 205 -0.84 11.11 -21.64
N VAL A 206 0.01 11.99 -21.09
CA VAL A 206 0.95 11.66 -20.03
C VAL A 206 0.59 12.51 -18.82
N ASP A 207 0.40 11.86 -17.67
CA ASP A 207 -0.02 12.46 -16.40
C ASP A 207 -1.31 13.31 -16.53
N ARG A 208 -1.14 14.63 -16.33
CA ARG A 208 -2.18 15.66 -16.46
C ARG A 208 -1.81 16.68 -17.53
N LEU A 209 -0.83 16.35 -18.39
CA LEU A 209 -0.45 17.20 -19.51
C LEU A 209 -1.60 17.25 -20.54
N PRO A 210 -1.65 18.31 -21.37
CA PRO A 210 -2.64 18.41 -22.44
C PRO A 210 -2.62 17.18 -23.33
N GLN A 211 -3.79 16.57 -23.51
CA GLN A 211 -3.98 15.41 -24.36
C GLN A 211 -3.68 15.79 -25.82
N GLN A 212 -2.82 15.02 -26.47
CA GLN A 212 -2.58 15.12 -27.90
C GLN A 212 -3.63 14.28 -28.61
N VAL A 213 -4.28 14.84 -29.62
CA VAL A 213 -5.34 14.19 -30.39
C VAL A 213 -5.05 14.34 -31.87
N ARG A 214 -5.16 13.24 -32.61
CA ARG A 214 -5.03 13.18 -34.06
C ARG A 214 -6.26 12.52 -34.65
N LYS A 215 -6.94 13.22 -35.56
CA LYS A 215 -8.10 12.66 -36.26
C LYS A 215 -7.67 11.49 -37.14
N ALA A 216 -8.52 10.46 -37.22
CA ALA A 216 -8.33 9.38 -38.17
C ALA A 216 -8.49 9.92 -39.60
N PRO A 217 -7.71 9.42 -40.57
CA PRO A 217 -7.93 9.71 -41.98
C PRO A 217 -9.36 9.40 -42.41
N THR A 218 -9.96 10.22 -43.28
CA THR A 218 -11.30 9.99 -43.83
C THR A 218 -11.35 8.80 -44.79
N GLU A 219 -10.22 8.46 -45.40
CA GLU A 219 -10.02 7.30 -46.25
C GLU A 219 -8.89 6.45 -45.65
N GLY A 220 -9.12 5.16 -45.49
CA GLY A 220 -8.09 4.24 -45.03
C GLY A 220 -8.61 3.04 -44.25
N HIS A 221 -7.71 2.08 -44.06
CA HIS A 221 -7.94 0.92 -43.21
C HIS A 221 -8.19 1.32 -41.75
N THR A 222 -9.22 0.72 -41.15
CA THR A 222 -9.62 0.96 -39.75
C THR A 222 -9.29 -0.20 -38.82
N ARG A 223 -8.98 -1.37 -39.38
CA ARG A 223 -8.70 -2.59 -38.63
C ARG A 223 -7.20 -2.69 -38.34
N LEU A 224 -6.86 -2.91 -37.08
CA LEU A 224 -5.50 -3.21 -36.62
C LEU A 224 -5.34 -4.74 -36.55
N GLU A 225 -4.59 -5.32 -37.49
CA GLU A 225 -4.40 -6.77 -37.61
C GLU A 225 -3.07 -7.22 -37.02
N LEU A 226 -3.11 -7.71 -35.77
CA LEU A 226 -1.92 -8.15 -35.02
C LEU A 226 -1.89 -9.68 -34.93
N TYR A 227 -0.70 -10.27 -35.04
CA TYR A 227 -0.50 -11.72 -34.87
C TYR A 227 0.58 -12.09 -33.88
N SER A 228 1.53 -11.19 -33.59
CA SER A 228 2.57 -11.48 -32.60
C SER A 228 1.95 -11.53 -31.21
N GLN A 229 2.67 -12.15 -30.27
CA GLN A 229 2.40 -11.91 -28.85
C GLN A 229 2.61 -10.42 -28.54
N LEU A 230 1.91 -9.93 -27.52
CA LEU A 230 2.15 -8.59 -26.97
C LEU A 230 3.41 -8.65 -26.10
N PHE A 231 4.41 -7.87 -26.46
CA PHE A 231 5.61 -7.67 -25.66
C PHE A 231 5.44 -6.46 -24.75
N VAL A 232 5.73 -6.62 -23.47
CA VAL A 232 5.74 -5.56 -22.46
C VAL A 232 7.17 -5.47 -21.90
N GLY A 233 7.71 -4.25 -21.86
CA GLY A 233 9.07 -3.98 -21.43
C GLY A 233 10.15 -4.24 -22.48
N GLY A 234 9.78 -4.60 -23.70
CA GLY A 234 10.70 -4.82 -24.79
C GLY A 234 10.03 -4.74 -26.15
N ALA A 235 10.86 -4.67 -27.18
CA ALA A 235 10.47 -4.64 -28.59
C ALA A 235 11.44 -5.50 -29.39
N GLY A 236 10.94 -6.15 -30.44
CA GLY A 236 11.75 -6.99 -31.31
C GLY A 236 12.85 -6.17 -31.99
N GLY A 237 14.07 -6.22 -31.44
CA GLY A 237 15.25 -5.55 -32.02
C GLY A 237 15.55 -4.13 -31.52
N GLN A 238 14.85 -3.61 -30.50
CA GLN A 238 15.15 -2.30 -29.88
C GLN A 238 15.50 -2.43 -28.39
N GLN A 239 16.04 -1.36 -27.81
CA GLN A 239 16.29 -1.29 -26.37
C GLN A 239 14.95 -1.30 -25.61
N GLY A 240 14.71 -2.34 -24.84
CA GLY A 240 13.53 -2.49 -24.00
C GLY A 240 13.51 -1.51 -22.82
N PHE A 241 12.33 -1.40 -22.21
CA PHE A 241 12.12 -0.55 -21.06
C PHE A 241 12.82 -1.10 -19.83
N LEU A 242 13.30 -0.16 -19.04
CA LEU A 242 14.07 -0.38 -17.85
C LEU A 242 13.38 0.36 -16.72
N GLY A 243 13.00 -0.33 -15.64
CA GLY A 243 12.28 0.26 -14.52
C GLY A 243 11.07 -0.55 -14.13
N CYS A 244 9.96 0.11 -13.77
CA CYS A 244 8.73 -0.57 -13.39
C CYS A 244 7.55 -0.16 -14.26
N ILE A 245 6.68 -1.12 -14.55
CA ILE A 245 5.34 -0.88 -15.11
C ILE A 245 4.32 -1.42 -14.12
N ARG A 246 3.21 -0.71 -13.93
CA ARG A 246 2.08 -1.18 -13.11
C ARG A 246 0.74 -0.82 -13.72
N SER A 247 -0.30 -1.50 -13.24
CA SER A 247 -1.70 -1.23 -13.60
C SER A 247 -1.91 -1.19 -15.12
N LEU A 248 -1.22 -2.06 -15.85
CA LEU A 248 -1.35 -2.15 -17.29
C LEU A 248 -2.74 -2.70 -17.66
N ARG A 249 -3.48 -1.89 -18.40
CA ARG A 249 -4.80 -2.20 -18.91
C ARG A 249 -4.85 -2.02 -20.41
N MET A 250 -5.53 -2.94 -21.07
CA MET A 250 -5.79 -2.89 -22.50
C MET A 250 -7.26 -3.25 -22.76
N ASN A 251 -8.02 -2.35 -23.39
CA ASN A 251 -9.46 -2.46 -23.64
C ASN A 251 -10.25 -2.85 -22.38
N GLY A 252 -9.91 -2.22 -21.24
CA GLY A 252 -10.55 -2.50 -19.94
C GLY A 252 -10.11 -3.79 -19.25
N VAL A 253 -9.31 -4.65 -19.91
CA VAL A 253 -8.75 -5.86 -19.31
C VAL A 253 -7.44 -5.52 -18.61
N THR A 254 -7.31 -5.88 -17.34
CA THR A 254 -6.06 -5.73 -16.59
C THR A 254 -5.14 -6.91 -16.87
N LEU A 255 -3.93 -6.65 -17.35
CA LEU A 255 -2.90 -7.66 -17.62
C LEU A 255 -2.13 -7.93 -16.32
N ASP A 256 -2.15 -9.17 -15.84
CA ASP A 256 -1.50 -9.55 -14.57
C ASP A 256 0.03 -9.60 -14.74
N LEU A 257 0.69 -8.48 -14.43
CA LEU A 257 2.13 -8.29 -14.48
C LEU A 257 2.81 -9.05 -13.35
N GLU A 258 2.20 -9.09 -12.16
CA GLU A 258 2.78 -9.76 -10.99
C GLU A 258 2.90 -11.26 -11.20
N GLU A 259 1.80 -11.92 -11.55
CA GLU A 259 1.81 -13.38 -11.77
C GLU A 259 2.70 -13.73 -12.96
N ARG A 260 2.66 -12.93 -14.04
CA ARG A 260 3.53 -13.13 -15.20
C ARG A 260 5.01 -12.96 -14.85
N ALA A 261 5.36 -12.00 -14.00
CA ALA A 261 6.72 -11.79 -13.53
C ALA A 261 7.20 -12.92 -12.61
N LYS A 262 6.34 -13.46 -11.73
CA LYS A 262 6.70 -14.57 -10.83
C LYS A 262 7.12 -15.85 -11.58
N VAL A 263 6.49 -16.11 -12.71
CA VAL A 263 6.74 -17.33 -13.51
C VAL A 263 7.83 -17.14 -14.58
N THR A 264 8.35 -15.92 -14.77
CA THR A 264 9.37 -15.61 -15.78
C THR A 264 10.72 -15.41 -15.11
N SER A 265 11.72 -16.21 -15.45
CA SER A 265 13.05 -16.10 -14.81
C SER A 265 13.68 -14.73 -15.02
N GLY A 266 14.28 -14.18 -13.97
CA GLY A 266 14.96 -12.87 -14.04
C GLY A 266 14.03 -11.68 -13.85
N PHE A 267 12.71 -11.88 -13.72
CA PHE A 267 11.76 -10.83 -13.37
C PHE A 267 11.47 -10.79 -11.86
N LYS A 268 11.04 -9.62 -11.37
CA LYS A 268 10.54 -9.45 -10.00
C LYS A 268 9.11 -8.95 -10.04
N SER A 269 8.21 -9.63 -9.32
CA SER A 269 6.86 -9.14 -9.07
C SER A 269 6.90 -7.93 -8.14
N GLY A 270 6.07 -6.94 -8.45
CA GLY A 270 6.06 -5.67 -7.74
C GLY A 270 7.10 -4.68 -8.24
N CYS A 271 7.08 -3.51 -7.62
CA CYS A 271 8.07 -2.45 -7.83
C CYS A 271 8.45 -1.84 -6.48
N SER A 272 9.31 -2.54 -5.76
CA SER A 272 9.97 -2.04 -4.56
C SER A 272 11.38 -1.62 -4.94
N GLY A 273 11.68 -0.33 -4.79
CA GLY A 273 13.05 0.18 -4.99
C GLY A 273 14.01 -0.41 -3.95
N HIS A 274 15.28 -0.59 -4.30
CA HIS A 274 16.28 -1.05 -3.36
C HIS A 274 16.43 -0.09 -2.19
N CYS A 275 16.22 1.22 -2.35
CA CYS A 275 16.23 2.14 -1.22
C CYS A 275 15.04 1.97 -0.27
N THR A 276 13.90 1.45 -0.75
CA THR A 276 12.76 1.15 0.14
C THR A 276 13.05 -0.08 1.01
N SER A 277 13.70 -1.10 0.44
CA SER A 277 13.99 -2.35 1.13
C SER A 277 15.31 -2.35 1.90
N TYR A 278 16.32 -1.64 1.39
CA TYR A 278 17.71 -1.66 1.85
C TYR A 278 18.26 -0.27 2.18
N GLY A 279 17.46 0.79 2.05
CA GLY A 279 17.94 2.15 2.34
C GLY A 279 18.34 2.36 3.80
N ALA A 280 17.81 1.56 4.71
CA ALA A 280 18.26 1.51 6.11
C ALA A 280 19.72 1.07 6.27
N ASN A 281 20.31 0.44 5.24
CA ASN A 281 21.72 0.06 5.23
C ASN A 281 22.65 1.26 4.94
N CYS A 282 22.11 2.44 4.58
CA CYS A 282 22.91 3.66 4.54
C CYS A 282 23.00 4.25 5.95
N GLU A 283 24.11 4.00 6.62
CA GLU A 283 24.33 4.39 8.02
C GLU A 283 24.67 5.88 8.17
N ASN A 284 24.69 6.36 9.41
CA ASN A 284 25.21 7.68 9.79
C ASN A 284 24.62 8.87 9.03
N GLY A 285 23.36 8.78 8.63
CA GLY A 285 22.66 9.82 7.89
C GLY A 285 22.98 9.87 6.40
N GLY A 286 23.64 8.83 5.86
CA GLY A 286 23.88 8.66 4.43
C GLY A 286 22.57 8.60 3.65
N LYS A 287 22.52 9.28 2.50
CA LYS A 287 21.31 9.30 1.65
C LYS A 287 21.33 8.09 0.73
N CYS A 288 20.33 7.21 0.84
CA CYS A 288 20.17 6.14 -0.13
C CYS A 288 19.80 6.74 -1.50
N ILE A 289 20.60 6.39 -2.50
CA ILE A 289 20.38 6.73 -3.90
C ILE A 289 20.01 5.44 -4.62
N GLU A 290 18.79 5.43 -5.16
CA GLU A 290 18.29 4.31 -5.97
C GLU A 290 19.16 4.17 -7.22
N LYS A 291 19.56 2.94 -7.52
CA LYS A 291 20.29 2.60 -8.75
C LYS A 291 19.47 1.57 -9.49
N TYR A 292 19.77 1.42 -10.77
CA TYR A 292 19.05 0.46 -11.58
C TYR A 292 19.32 -1.01 -11.15
N HIS A 293 20.59 -1.35 -10.93
CA HIS A 293 21.02 -2.66 -10.43
C HIS A 293 21.36 -2.62 -8.94
N GLY A 294 20.52 -1.98 -8.11
CA GLY A 294 20.77 -1.93 -6.66
C GLY A 294 20.54 -0.55 -6.06
N TYR A 295 21.37 -0.20 -5.10
CA TYR A 295 21.37 1.12 -4.48
C TYR A 295 22.81 1.50 -4.14
N SER A 296 23.04 2.79 -3.89
CA SER A 296 24.29 3.31 -3.33
C SER A 296 23.99 4.28 -2.21
N CYS A 297 24.87 4.41 -1.24
CA CYS A 297 24.75 5.44 -0.21
C CYS A 297 25.60 6.65 -0.57
N ASP A 298 24.98 7.83 -0.61
CA ASP A 298 25.68 9.10 -0.71
C ASP A 298 26.06 9.60 0.68
N CYS A 299 27.36 9.56 0.94
CA CYS A 299 27.96 9.96 2.21
C CYS A 299 28.52 11.39 2.18
N SER A 300 28.40 12.14 1.07
CA SER A 300 29.06 13.44 0.86
C SER A 300 28.67 14.51 1.88
N ASN A 301 27.50 14.37 2.50
CA ASN A 301 26.98 15.27 3.53
C ASN A 301 27.12 14.69 4.96
N THR A 302 27.99 13.70 5.14
CA THR A 302 28.26 13.02 6.41
C THR A 302 29.75 13.07 6.73
N ALA A 303 30.12 12.78 7.99
CA ALA A 303 31.52 12.62 8.39
C ALA A 303 32.06 11.19 8.11
N TYR A 304 31.37 10.43 7.27
CA TYR A 304 31.62 9.03 7.00
C TYR A 304 31.76 8.78 5.49
N ASP A 305 32.44 7.70 5.14
CA ASP A 305 32.71 7.21 3.79
C ASP A 305 32.46 5.68 3.74
N GLY A 306 32.74 5.06 2.60
CA GLY A 306 32.47 3.66 2.34
C GLY A 306 31.10 3.43 1.73
N THR A 307 30.87 2.21 1.22
CA THR A 307 29.67 1.84 0.45
C THR A 307 28.35 2.04 1.20
N PHE A 308 28.40 2.01 2.53
CA PHE A 308 27.25 2.12 3.43
C PHE A 308 27.39 3.30 4.40
N CYS A 309 28.32 4.23 4.15
CA CYS A 309 28.63 5.35 5.05
C CYS A 309 29.01 4.90 6.47
N ASN A 310 29.76 3.81 6.57
CA ASN A 310 30.14 3.18 7.84
C ASN A 310 31.62 3.36 8.21
N LYS A 311 32.42 4.02 7.36
CA LYS A 311 33.84 4.30 7.63
C LYS A 311 33.98 5.74 8.07
N GLY A 312 34.39 6.00 9.31
CA GLY A 312 34.65 7.37 9.76
C GLY A 312 35.79 8.01 8.94
N VAL A 313 35.56 9.21 8.40
CA VAL A 313 36.60 9.99 7.73
C VAL A 313 37.34 10.78 8.79
N TYR A 314 38.48 10.26 9.25
CA TYR A 314 39.36 11.01 10.15
C TYR A 314 40.30 11.88 9.32
N SER A 315 40.09 13.19 9.35
CA SER A 315 41.17 14.13 9.03
C SER A 315 42.14 14.13 10.21
N HIS A 316 43.36 13.63 10.01
CA HIS A 316 44.44 13.74 10.98
C HIS A 316 44.87 15.21 11.11
N MET A 317 44.11 16.00 11.86
CA MET A 317 44.53 17.34 12.25
C MET A 317 45.55 17.20 13.39
N THR A 318 46.84 17.32 13.07
CA THR A 318 47.86 17.60 14.09
C THR A 318 47.54 18.96 14.71
N HIS A 319 47.02 18.97 15.94
CA HIS A 319 46.95 20.19 16.74
C HIS A 319 48.27 20.40 17.50
N PRO A 320 48.83 21.62 17.55
CA PRO A 320 49.78 21.98 18.59
C PRO A 320 49.07 22.08 19.95
N PRO A 321 49.78 21.92 21.08
CA PRO A 321 49.16 21.90 22.39
C PRO A 321 48.81 23.33 22.82
N GLU A 322 47.58 23.56 23.29
CA GLU A 322 47.30 24.08 24.64
C GLU A 322 45.81 24.48 24.83
N ARG A 323 45.26 23.95 25.93
CA ARG A 323 44.33 24.55 26.89
C ARG A 323 42.83 24.74 26.58
N ALA A 324 42.09 24.20 27.56
CA ALA A 324 40.82 24.66 28.13
C ALA A 324 39.51 24.31 27.39
N THR A 325 38.98 23.19 27.88
CA THR A 325 37.58 22.77 28.02
C THR A 325 36.55 23.92 28.00
N THR A 326 35.56 23.82 27.11
CA THR A 326 34.15 24.21 27.34
C THR A 326 33.27 23.43 26.37
N VAL A 327 32.49 22.47 26.88
CA VAL A 327 31.44 21.77 26.10
C VAL A 327 30.09 22.38 26.47
N ILE A 328 29.46 23.05 25.51
CA ILE A 328 28.05 23.43 25.58
C ILE A 328 27.24 22.32 24.90
N CYS A 329 26.45 21.56 25.67
CA CYS A 329 25.46 20.64 25.12
C CYS A 329 24.14 21.39 24.86
N LEU A 330 23.81 21.63 23.58
CA LEU A 330 22.49 22.06 23.15
C LEU A 330 21.55 20.85 23.02
N ARG A 331 20.39 20.95 23.66
CA ARG A 331 19.28 19.99 23.63
C ARG A 331 18.44 20.24 22.37
N ILE A 332 18.30 19.26 21.46
CA ILE A 332 17.28 19.29 20.40
C ILE A 332 16.30 18.14 20.60
N LYS A 333 15.05 18.49 20.91
CA LYS A 333 13.91 17.55 20.98
C LYS A 333 13.55 17.09 19.57
N SER A 334 13.59 15.79 19.29
CA SER A 334 13.01 15.22 18.07
C SER A 334 11.49 15.13 18.21
N LYS A 335 10.77 15.89 17.37
CA LYS A 335 9.33 15.72 17.09
C LYS A 335 9.20 14.61 16.04
N LEU A 336 8.52 13.51 16.36
CA LEU A 336 8.01 12.59 15.35
C LEU A 336 6.95 13.31 14.49
N ARG A 337 7.13 13.33 13.17
CA ARG A 337 6.12 13.79 12.21
C ARG A 337 5.24 12.62 11.77
N ARG A 338 3.93 12.90 11.72
CA ARG A 338 2.91 12.14 10.99
C ARG A 338 3.33 12.02 9.52
N THR A 339 3.32 10.80 9.00
CA THR A 339 3.27 10.56 7.55
C THR A 339 1.84 10.78 7.07
N GLU A 340 1.64 11.83 6.29
CA GLU A 340 0.46 11.99 5.43
C GLU A 340 0.62 11.04 4.22
N VAL A 341 -0.35 10.16 4.02
CA VAL A 341 -0.49 9.41 2.76
C VAL A 341 -1.38 10.24 1.85
N THR A 342 -0.76 11.04 0.99
CA THR A 342 -1.42 11.70 -0.13
C THR A 342 -1.57 10.72 -1.28
N GLY A 343 -2.79 10.27 -1.52
CA GLY A 343 -3.10 9.39 -2.65
C GLY A 343 -4.52 8.86 -2.60
N LEU A 344 -5.41 9.47 -3.36
CA LEU A 344 -6.79 9.03 -3.56
C LEU A 344 -6.81 7.66 -4.24
N GLN A 345 -6.87 6.58 -3.46
CA GLN A 345 -7.05 5.22 -3.95
C GLN A 345 -7.93 4.39 -3.03
N ARG A 346 -8.79 3.55 -3.61
CA ARG A 346 -9.68 2.64 -2.89
C ARG A 346 -8.89 1.47 -2.26
N LEU A 347 -8.11 1.74 -1.22
CA LEU A 347 -7.50 0.71 -0.38
C LEU A 347 -8.59 -0.12 0.31
N ARG A 348 -8.66 -1.44 0.15
CA ARG A 348 -9.50 -2.27 1.03
C ARG A 348 -8.83 -2.34 2.40
N VAL A 349 -9.25 -1.46 3.30
CA VAL A 349 -8.82 -1.47 4.70
C VAL A 349 -9.80 -2.35 5.48
N LYS A 350 -9.29 -3.40 6.10
CA LYS A 350 -10.04 -4.23 7.04
C LYS A 350 -9.22 -4.41 8.30
N GLN A 351 -9.82 -4.32 9.47
CA GLN A 351 -9.15 -4.74 10.70
C GLN A 351 -9.48 -6.21 10.95
N GLU A 352 -8.45 -7.06 11.03
CA GLU A 352 -8.62 -8.50 11.27
C GLU A 352 -9.28 -8.73 12.62
N GLY A 353 -10.36 -9.51 12.63
CA GLY A 353 -10.93 -10.12 13.82
C GLY A 353 -11.11 -9.18 15.02
N GLN A 354 -12.24 -8.47 15.06
CA GLN A 354 -12.79 -8.15 16.38
C GLN A 354 -13.51 -9.39 16.89
N GLN A 355 -13.12 -9.86 18.07
CA GLN A 355 -13.80 -10.93 18.76
C GLN A 355 -14.15 -10.45 20.15
N ILE A 356 -15.44 -10.47 20.46
CA ILE A 356 -15.93 -10.31 21.83
C ILE A 356 -16.45 -11.67 22.27
N GLN A 357 -15.95 -12.15 23.41
CA GLN A 357 -16.53 -13.26 24.13
C GLN A 357 -17.19 -12.76 25.40
N CYS A 358 -18.38 -13.25 25.72
CA CYS A 358 -19.12 -12.88 26.94
C CYS A 358 -19.68 -14.12 27.63
N ARG A 359 -19.79 -14.07 28.98
CA ARG A 359 -20.54 -15.05 29.78
C ARG A 359 -20.98 -14.46 31.12
N ARG A 360 -21.94 -15.15 31.76
CA ARG A 360 -22.36 -14.94 33.15
C ARG A 360 -21.84 -16.03 34.10
N ARG A 361 -21.16 -15.66 35.19
CA ARG A 361 -20.63 -16.57 36.22
C ARG A 361 -21.64 -16.78 37.36
N LEU A 362 -21.66 -17.97 37.95
CA LEU A 362 -22.37 -18.25 39.21
C LEU A 362 -21.50 -17.79 40.39
N GLN A 363 -22.05 -17.00 41.31
CA GLN A 363 -21.50 -16.89 42.66
C GLN A 363 -21.99 -18.08 43.49
N SER A 364 -21.08 -18.95 43.93
CA SER A 364 -21.32 -19.85 45.05
C SER A 364 -21.05 -19.07 46.33
N TYR A 365 -22.10 -18.77 47.10
CA TYR A 365 -21.96 -18.22 48.45
C TYR A 365 -21.53 -19.35 49.38
N GLU A 366 -20.28 -19.31 49.86
CA GLU A 366 -19.89 -20.02 51.08
C GLU A 366 -19.58 -18.97 52.15
N ARG A 367 -20.42 -18.98 53.18
CA ARG A 367 -20.37 -18.07 54.33
C ARG A 367 -19.45 -18.72 55.37
N THR A 368 -18.23 -18.20 55.54
CA THR A 368 -17.42 -18.43 56.75
C THR A 368 -16.81 -17.12 57.23
N SER A 369 -17.10 -16.77 58.48
CA SER A 369 -16.60 -15.61 59.22
C SER A 369 -15.36 -16.01 60.06
N PRO A 370 -14.76 -15.11 60.86
CA PRO A 370 -13.51 -14.42 60.55
C PRO A 370 -12.34 -14.88 61.43
N SER A 371 -11.10 -14.72 60.96
CA SER A 371 -9.93 -14.67 61.85
C SER A 371 -8.91 -13.65 61.34
N LEU A 372 -8.54 -12.76 62.28
CA LEU A 372 -7.55 -11.68 62.26
C LEU A 372 -6.23 -12.06 61.55
N TRP A 373 -5.46 -11.13 60.96
CA TRP A 373 -4.51 -10.26 61.67
C TRP A 373 -4.15 -9.00 60.86
N SER A 374 -3.82 -7.94 61.60
CA SER A 374 -3.35 -6.61 61.21
C SER A 374 -1.95 -6.60 60.59
N SER A 375 -1.64 -5.64 59.71
CA SER A 375 -0.62 -4.59 59.97
C SER A 375 -0.41 -3.64 58.77
N SER A 376 -0.19 -2.39 59.14
CA SER A 376 0.20 -1.21 58.36
C SER A 376 1.64 -1.27 57.83
N ALA A 377 1.92 -0.61 56.70
CA ALA A 377 2.88 0.51 56.55
C ALA A 377 3.44 0.64 55.12
N SER A 378 3.77 1.88 54.78
CA SER A 378 4.18 2.47 53.51
C SER A 378 5.69 2.79 53.43
N CYS A 379 6.27 2.73 52.22
CA CYS A 379 7.47 3.42 51.64
C CYS A 379 8.83 3.35 52.40
N SER A 380 10.06 3.30 51.84
CA SER A 380 10.68 3.72 50.57
C SER A 380 12.12 3.06 50.44
N PRO A 381 13.17 3.61 49.77
CA PRO A 381 13.85 3.09 48.55
C PRO A 381 15.37 2.69 48.72
N TYR A 382 16.08 2.48 47.59
CA TYR A 382 17.51 2.11 47.39
C TYR A 382 17.78 0.58 47.49
N GLU A 383 18.60 -0.10 46.69
CA GLU A 383 19.89 0.20 46.04
C GLU A 383 20.23 -0.90 44.98
N CYS A 384 21.12 -0.61 44.02
CA CYS A 384 21.63 -1.55 42.99
C CYS A 384 22.60 -2.60 43.56
N PRO A 385 22.92 -3.66 42.77
CA PRO A 385 24.32 -4.07 42.66
C PRO A 385 24.81 -4.29 41.22
N ASP A 386 26.07 -3.94 41.01
CA ASP A 386 26.96 -4.31 39.89
C ASP A 386 27.44 -5.77 40.00
N ILE A 387 28.25 -6.20 39.00
CA ILE A 387 29.23 -7.31 38.88
C ILE A 387 28.91 -8.11 37.59
N ASP A 388 29.78 -8.36 36.60
CA ASP A 388 31.20 -8.09 36.31
C ASP A 388 31.37 -7.98 34.78
#